data_AF-A0A496BH32-F1
#
_entry.id   AF-A0A496BH32-F1
#
_cell.length_a   1.000
_cell.length_b   1.000
_cell.length_c   1.000
_cell.angle_alpha   90.00
_cell.angle_beta   90.00
_cell.angle_gamma   90.00
#
_symmetry.space_group_name_H-M   'P 1'
#
loop_
_entity.id
_entity.type
_entity.pdbx_description
1 polymer ?
#
loop_
_entity_poly.entity_id
_entity_poly.type
_entity_poly.pdbx_seq_one_letter_code
_entity_poly.pdbx_strand_id
1 'polypeptide(L)' 'MWLSKTRFSEIENLPEDTIDTSDLPELEDDFWENAQRIVPENYLQIEHEVLEWFKEQGQDYHDQINTVLRAYMESHR' A
#
# COMPACT_ATOMS: atom_id res chain seq x y z
N MET A 1 10.91 7.41 -0.05
CA MET A 1 11.80 8.03 -1.07
C MET A 1 10.90 8.70 -2.09
N TRP A 2 10.99 10.02 -2.27
CA TRP A 2 10.15 10.76 -3.22
C TRP A 2 11.00 11.31 -4.36
N LEU A 3 10.47 11.28 -5.57
CA LEU A 3 11.12 11.85 -6.76
C LEU A 3 11.07 13.38 -6.68
N SER A 4 12.13 14.05 -7.16
CA SER A 4 12.13 15.51 -7.27
C SER A 4 11.20 15.97 -8.40
N LYS A 5 10.69 17.20 -8.32
CA LYS A 5 9.84 17.79 -9.38
C LYS A 5 10.53 17.75 -10.76
N THR A 6 11.84 18.02 -10.80
CA THR A 6 12.64 17.95 -12.01
C THR A 6 12.66 16.54 -12.59
N ARG A 7 12.89 15.52 -11.76
CA ARG A 7 12.90 14.12 -12.18
C ARG A 7 11.54 13.67 -12.72
N PHE A 8 10.45 14.18 -12.15
CA PHE A 8 9.10 13.90 -12.61
C PHE A 8 8.85 14.47 -14.02
N SER A 9 9.18 15.74 -14.24
CA SER A 9 9.03 16.36 -15.57
C SER A 9 9.93 15.72 -16.63
N GLU A 10 11.12 15.22 -16.27
CA GLU A 10 11.94 14.43 -17.20
C GLU A 10 11.21 13.15 -17.65
N ILE A 11 10.58 12.43 -16.73
CA ILE A 11 9.86 11.19 -17.01
C ILE A 11 8.61 11.46 -17.87
N GLU A 12 7.85 12.51 -17.57
CA GLU A 12 6.65 12.89 -18.34
C GLU A 12 6.94 13.22 -19.82
N ASN A 13 8.16 13.67 -20.12
CA ASN A 13 8.57 14.03 -21.49
C ASN A 13 9.28 12.89 -22.24
N LEU A 14 9.43 11.70 -21.64
CA LEU A 14 9.98 10.55 -22.34
C LEU A 14 8.96 10.02 -23.37
N PRO A 15 9.38 9.76 -24.63
CA PRO A 15 8.51 9.14 -25.63
C PRO A 15 8.10 7.73 -25.19
N GLU A 16 6.83 7.36 -25.43
CA GLU A 16 6.29 6.05 -25.05
C GLU A 16 7.06 4.88 -25.69
N ASP A 17 7.55 5.06 -26.91
CA ASP A 17 8.35 4.09 -27.66
C ASP A 17 9.71 3.76 -27.02
N THR A 18 10.15 4.56 -26.05
CA THR A 18 11.38 4.31 -25.26
C THR A 18 11.14 3.44 -24.03
N ILE A 19 9.87 3.17 -23.69
CA ILE A 19 9.50 2.32 -22.55
C ILE A 19 9.57 0.86 -23.02
N ASP A 20 10.60 0.15 -22.58
CA ASP A 20 10.72 -1.30 -22.77
C ASP A 20 9.76 -2.00 -21.81
N THR A 21 8.77 -2.70 -22.37
CA THR A 21 7.80 -3.53 -21.62
C THR A 21 7.98 -5.01 -21.93
N SER A 22 9.08 -5.41 -22.57
CA SER A 22 9.31 -6.81 -22.98
C SER A 22 9.39 -7.79 -21.81
N ASP A 23 9.68 -7.30 -20.61
CA ASP A 23 9.70 -8.02 -19.34
C ASP A 23 8.35 -8.08 -18.62
N LEU A 24 7.36 -7.31 -19.10
CA LEU A 24 6.00 -7.21 -18.56
C LEU A 24 4.98 -7.74 -19.59
N PRO A 25 4.98 -9.06 -19.88
CA PRO A 25 4.01 -9.63 -20.79
C PRO A 25 2.58 -9.43 -20.27
N GLU A 26 1.64 -9.27 -21.20
CA GLU A 26 0.21 -9.22 -20.85
C GLU A 26 -0.21 -10.53 -20.16
N LEU A 27 -1.06 -10.41 -19.14
CA LEU A 27 -1.58 -11.55 -18.40
C LEU A 27 -2.73 -12.17 -19.19
N GLU A 28 -2.47 -13.32 -19.82
CA GLU A 28 -3.44 -14.09 -20.59
C GLU A 28 -4.44 -14.85 -19.71
N ASP A 29 -5.52 -15.35 -20.30
CA ASP A 29 -6.60 -16.07 -19.59
C ASP A 29 -6.07 -17.24 -18.74
N ASP A 30 -5.09 -18.00 -19.24
CA ASP A 30 -4.45 -19.13 -18.55
C ASP A 30 -3.82 -18.76 -17.20
N PHE A 31 -3.30 -17.53 -17.08
CA PHE A 31 -2.78 -17.00 -15.82
C PHE A 31 -3.92 -16.82 -14.80
N TRP A 32 -5.04 -16.25 -15.26
CA TRP A 32 -6.19 -15.96 -14.41
C TRP A 32 -6.97 -17.21 -14.01
N GLU A 33 -6.99 -18.26 -14.86
CA GLU A 33 -7.61 -19.54 -14.51
C GLU A 33 -7.02 -20.18 -13.24
N ASN A 34 -5.72 -19.97 -13.02
CA ASN A 34 -4.98 -20.56 -11.90
C ASN A 34 -4.63 -19.54 -10.80
N ALA A 35 -5.03 -18.28 -10.96
CA ALA A 35 -4.70 -17.23 -10.02
C ALA A 35 -5.33 -17.48 -8.65
N GLN A 36 -4.49 -17.59 -7.62
CA GLN A 36 -4.96 -17.74 -6.24
C GLN A 36 -5.05 -16.37 -5.57
N ARG A 37 -6.26 -16.01 -5.14
CA ARG A 37 -6.46 -14.84 -4.30
C ARG A 37 -5.93 -15.13 -2.90
N ILE A 38 -4.79 -14.55 -2.57
CA ILE A 38 -4.27 -14.55 -1.19
C ILE A 38 -4.98 -13.43 -0.43
N VAL A 39 -5.90 -13.81 0.45
CA VAL A 39 -6.44 -12.90 1.46
C VAL A 39 -5.63 -13.14 2.73
N PRO A 40 -4.88 -12.15 3.24
CA PRO A 40 -4.18 -12.32 4.49
C PRO A 40 -5.19 -12.60 5.61
N GLU A 41 -4.95 -13.62 6.43
CA GLU A 41 -5.89 -14.03 7.50
C GLU A 41 -5.97 -13.01 8.65
N ASN A 42 -4.92 -12.20 8.82
CA ASN A 42 -4.77 -11.28 9.95
C ASN A 42 -4.87 -9.82 9.51
N TYR A 43 -6.04 -9.40 9.02
CA TYR A 43 -6.33 -7.99 8.78
C TYR A 43 -7.25 -7.44 9.85
N LEU A 44 -6.94 -6.23 10.34
CA LEU A 44 -7.82 -5.46 11.20
C LEU A 44 -8.59 -4.47 10.34
N GLN A 45 -9.91 -4.60 10.32
CA GLN A 45 -10.76 -3.59 9.69
C GLN A 45 -10.90 -2.40 10.64
N ILE A 46 -10.41 -1.24 10.22
CA ILE A 46 -10.51 0.03 10.94
C ILE A 46 -11.37 0.96 10.10
N GLU A 47 -12.26 1.72 10.74
CA GLU A 47 -13.02 2.76 10.05
C GLU A 47 -12.10 3.84 9.47
N HIS A 48 -12.47 4.36 8.30
CA HIS A 48 -11.62 5.30 7.57
C HIS A 48 -11.30 6.55 8.39
N GLU A 49 -12.29 7.13 9.09
CA GLU A 49 -12.09 8.32 9.92
C GLU A 49 -11.10 8.09 11.07
N VAL A 50 -11.13 6.90 11.69
CA VAL A 50 -10.21 6.53 12.77
C VAL A 50 -8.80 6.41 12.23
N LEU A 51 -8.65 5.77 11.05
CA LEU A 51 -7.36 5.64 10.39
C LEU A 51 -6.76 7.00 10.02
N GLU A 52 -7.55 7.91 9.46
CA GLU A 52 -7.09 9.25 9.10
C GLU A 52 -6.67 10.05 10.33
N TRP A 53 -7.44 9.98 11.43
CA TRP A 53 -7.06 10.61 12.69
C TRP A 53 -5.67 10.16 13.18
N PHE A 54 -5.37 8.85 13.10
CA PHE A 54 -4.05 8.32 13.47
C PHE A 54 -2.94 8.78 12.52
N LYS A 55 -3.22 8.89 11.21
CA LYS A 55 -2.24 9.40 10.23
C LYS A 55 -1.90 10.87 10.46
N GLU A 56 -2.86 11.68 10.89
CA GLU A 56 -2.64 13.09 11.25
C GLU A 56 -1.65 13.25 12.42
N GLN A 57 -1.54 12.26 13.30
CA GLN A 57 -0.62 12.29 14.44
C GLN A 57 0.85 12.04 14.06
N GLY A 58 1.16 11.59 12.83
CA GLY A 58 2.51 11.46 12.32
C GLY A 58 2.85 10.13 11.65
N GLN A 59 4.15 9.91 11.43
CA GLN A 59 4.67 8.87 10.53
C GLN A 59 4.47 7.44 11.05
N ASP A 60 4.29 7.26 12.36
CA ASP A 60 4.25 5.95 13.04
C ASP A 60 2.83 5.53 13.46
N TYR A 61 1.82 5.89 12.67
CA TYR A 61 0.41 5.65 12.99
C TYR A 61 0.08 4.16 13.21
N HIS A 62 0.79 3.24 12.55
CA HIS A 62 0.66 1.79 12.78
C HIS A 62 1.06 1.39 14.21
N ASP A 63 2.16 1.94 14.73
CA ASP A 63 2.65 1.62 16.08
C ASP A 63 1.76 2.24 17.16
N GLN A 64 1.19 3.41 16.90
CA GLN A 64 0.21 4.04 17.79
C GLN A 64 -1.06 3.19 17.91
N ILE A 65 -1.60 2.71 16.79
CA ILE A 65 -2.77 1.81 16.77
C ILE A 65 -2.47 0.55 17.59
N ASN A 66 -1.32 -0.09 17.37
CA ASN A 66 -0.91 -1.28 18.12
C ASN A 66 -0.77 -1.02 19.63
N THR A 67 -0.24 0.14 20.00
CA THR A 67 -0.07 0.54 21.40
C THR A 67 -1.42 0.70 22.09
N VAL A 68 -2.38 1.37 21.45
CA VAL A 68 -3.75 1.53 21.97
C VAL A 68 -4.44 0.18 22.14
N LEU A 69 -4.37 -0.69 21.14
CA LEU A 69 -4.97 -2.03 21.20
C LEU A 69 -4.36 -2.87 22.34
N ARG A 70 -3.05 -2.80 22.56
CA ARG A 70 -2.38 -3.49 23.67
C ARG A 70 -2.85 -2.97 25.04
N ALA A 71 -2.91 -1.65 25.21
CA ALA A 71 -3.39 -1.04 26.45
C ALA A 71 -4.85 -1.42 26.75
N TYR A 72 -5.70 -1.50 25.71
CA TYR A 72 -7.07 -1.99 25.85
C TYR A 72 -7.10 -3.45 26.32
N MET A 73 -6.32 -4.34 25.68
CA MET A 73 -6.22 -5.74 26.09
C MET A 73 -5.76 -5.91 27.54
N GLU A 74 -4.78 -5.13 27.98
CA GLU A 74 -4.23 -5.19 29.34
C GLU A 74 -5.22 -4.71 30.40
N SER A 75 -6.03 -3.69 30.10
CA SER A 75 -7.03 -3.16 31.03
C SER A 75 -8.30 -4.01 31.15
N HIS A 76 -8.55 -4.91 30.19
CA HIS A 76 -9.70 -5.82 30.16
C HIS A 76 -9.34 -7.27 30.49
N ARG A 77 -8.15 -7.47 31.06
CA ARG A 77 -7.66 -8.77 31.54
C ARG A 77 -7.83 -8.88 33.05
#